data_AF-A0AAW9BFE5-F1
#
_entry.id   AF-A0AAW9BFE5-F1
#
_cell.length_a   1.000
_cell.length_b   1.000
_cell.length_c   1.000
_cell.angle_alpha   90.00
_cell.angle_beta   90.00
_cell.angle_gamma   90.00
#
_symmetry.space_group_name_H-M   'P 1'
#
loop_
_entity.id
_entity.type
_entity.pdbx_description
1 polymer ?
#
loop_
_entity_poly.entity_id
_entity_poly.type
_entity_poly.pdbx_seq_one_letter_code
_entity_poly.pdbx_strand_id
1 'polypeptide(L)'
;ELSYILIKKNSIEPLLYRHATHGEDQYAHLVYLSGPVREVIRRGTEVSYIETGVEPFTIESGKMVAPTIPMLNTNIDELNLYYDYVQVGRAREAGVPTQVLRIVPKDGLRYSYVLWIDEKSKLPLRADLVDRDGEMLEQYRTISYTVNPKIAELMSGLEDVQLPAVLTMPKGEIGTSNWTVGWTPDGFHPNDL
;
A
#
# COMPACT_ATOMS: atom_id res chain seq x y z
N GLU A 1 7.83 -7.85 -8.41
CA GLU A 1 6.51 -8.52 -8.39
C GLU A 1 6.38 -9.30 -7.10
N LEU A 2 5.25 -9.18 -6.40
CA LEU A 2 4.92 -9.88 -5.17
C LEU A 2 3.55 -10.54 -5.31
N SER A 3 3.48 -11.84 -5.09
CA SER A 3 2.23 -12.59 -4.90
C SER A 3 2.01 -12.77 -3.41
N TYR A 4 0.91 -12.24 -2.87
CA TYR A 4 0.64 -12.27 -1.43
C TYR A 4 -0.83 -12.53 -1.16
N ILE A 5 -1.13 -12.87 0.09
CA ILE A 5 -2.49 -12.95 0.60
C ILE A 5 -2.71 -11.80 1.58
N LEU A 6 -3.89 -11.19 1.52
CA LEU A 6 -4.42 -10.34 2.57
C LEU A 6 -5.40 -11.16 3.40
N ILE A 7 -5.11 -11.31 4.68
CA ILE A 7 -5.95 -12.01 5.63
C ILE A 7 -6.62 -10.97 6.52
N LYS A 8 -7.94 -11.06 6.62
CA LYS A 8 -8.78 -10.30 7.56
C LYS A 8 -9.60 -11.28 8.38
N LYS A 9 -10.32 -10.79 9.39
CA LYS A 9 -11.15 -11.61 10.29
C LYS A 9 -12.02 -12.67 9.58
N ASN A 10 -12.60 -12.31 8.42
CA ASN A 10 -13.54 -13.17 7.69
C ASN A 10 -13.16 -13.40 6.21
N SER A 11 -11.95 -13.03 5.77
CA SER A 11 -11.56 -13.18 4.36
C SER A 11 -10.08 -13.46 4.18
N ILE A 12 -9.76 -14.15 3.09
CA ILE A 12 -8.41 -14.32 2.56
C ILE A 12 -8.48 -13.93 1.09
N GLU A 13 -7.75 -12.88 0.72
CA GLU A 13 -7.74 -12.31 -0.63
C GLU A 13 -6.35 -12.51 -1.25
N PRO A 14 -6.21 -13.37 -2.27
CA PRO A 14 -4.96 -13.51 -3.00
C PRO A 14 -4.79 -12.34 -3.99
N LEU A 15 -3.61 -11.72 -3.95
CA LEU A 15 -3.26 -10.50 -4.66
C LEU A 15 -1.91 -10.66 -5.37
N LEU A 16 -1.80 -10.03 -6.54
CA LEU A 16 -0.54 -9.85 -7.24
C LEU A 16 -0.23 -8.35 -7.34
N TYR A 17 0.92 -7.94 -6.85
CA TYR A 17 1.41 -6.57 -6.98
C TYR A 17 2.69 -6.52 -7.81
N ARG A 18 2.65 -5.75 -8.89
CA ARG A 18 3.80 -5.40 -9.70
C ARG A 18 4.12 -3.93 -9.49
N HIS A 19 5.42 -3.66 -9.42
CA HIS A 19 5.96 -2.32 -9.37
C HIS A 19 7.18 -2.27 -10.27
N ALA A 20 7.30 -1.19 -11.02
CA ALA A 20 8.41 -0.92 -11.90
C ALA A 20 8.64 0.59 -12.01
N THR A 21 9.87 0.93 -12.38
CA THR A 21 10.27 2.28 -12.79
C THR A 21 10.84 2.19 -14.18
N HIS A 22 10.40 3.05 -15.09
CA HIS A 22 10.93 3.17 -16.45
C HIS A 22 11.14 4.65 -16.76
N GLY A 23 12.38 5.07 -16.97
CA GLY A 23 12.70 6.50 -17.02
C GLY A 23 12.38 7.20 -15.69
N GLU A 24 11.62 8.30 -15.76
CA GLU A 24 11.11 9.01 -14.58
C GLU A 24 9.76 8.47 -14.10
N ASP A 25 9.11 7.62 -14.89
CA ASP A 25 7.76 7.13 -14.61
C ASP A 25 7.75 5.93 -13.67
N GLN A 26 6.81 5.99 -12.73
CA GLN A 26 6.52 4.91 -11.79
C GLN A 26 5.24 4.20 -12.21
N TYR A 27 5.35 2.88 -12.38
CA TYR A 27 4.22 2.01 -12.69
C TYR A 27 3.92 1.08 -11.53
N ALA A 28 2.64 0.89 -11.24
CA ALA A 28 2.20 -0.16 -10.34
C ALA A 28 0.94 -0.83 -10.89
N HIS A 29 0.80 -2.13 -10.63
CA HIS A 29 -0.36 -2.91 -11.04
C HIS A 29 -0.70 -3.87 -9.91
N LEU A 30 -1.91 -3.74 -9.38
CA LEU A 30 -2.47 -4.64 -8.39
C LEU A 30 -3.60 -5.43 -9.02
N VAL A 31 -3.56 -6.75 -8.90
CA VAL A 31 -4.58 -7.66 -9.43
C VAL A 31 -5.16 -8.51 -8.31
N TYR A 32 -6.48 -8.58 -8.25
CA TYR A 32 -7.19 -9.56 -7.42
C TYR A 32 -7.19 -10.91 -8.15
N LEU A 33 -6.64 -11.94 -7.52
CA LEU A 33 -6.44 -13.26 -8.15
C LEU A 33 -7.63 -14.21 -7.96
N SER A 34 -8.74 -13.75 -7.38
CA SER A 34 -9.93 -14.54 -7.13
C SER A 34 -11.19 -13.70 -7.27
N GLY A 35 -12.25 -14.33 -7.77
CA GLY A 35 -13.51 -13.65 -8.06
C GLY A 35 -13.53 -12.96 -9.43
N PRO A 36 -14.43 -11.98 -9.62
CA PRO A 36 -14.47 -11.17 -10.84
C PRO A 36 -13.15 -10.43 -11.09
N VAL A 37 -12.87 -10.11 -12.35
CA VAL A 37 -11.67 -9.34 -12.70
C VAL A 37 -11.76 -7.97 -12.02
N ARG A 38 -10.76 -7.71 -11.19
CA ARG A 38 -10.56 -6.44 -10.50
C ARG A 38 -9.07 -6.13 -10.48
N GLU A 39 -8.72 -4.95 -10.97
CA GLU A 39 -7.36 -4.48 -11.01
C GLU A 39 -7.26 -2.97 -10.77
N VAL A 40 -6.10 -2.56 -10.26
CA VAL A 40 -5.76 -1.17 -10.05
C VAL A 40 -4.43 -0.92 -10.71
N ILE A 41 -4.40 0.04 -11.64
CA ILE A 41 -3.22 0.40 -12.41
C ILE A 41 -2.83 1.82 -12.01
N ARG A 42 -1.55 2.03 -11.71
CA ARG A 42 -0.97 3.35 -11.49
C ARG A 42 0.07 3.63 -12.56
N ARG A 43 -0.04 4.80 -13.19
CA ARG A 43 0.93 5.37 -14.12
C ARG A 43 1.23 6.80 -13.70
N GLY A 44 2.39 7.04 -13.10
CA GLY A 44 2.74 8.36 -12.54
C GLY A 44 1.78 8.79 -11.42
N THR A 45 1.02 9.86 -11.66
CA THR A 45 -0.01 10.39 -10.75
C THR A 45 -1.41 9.82 -11.02
N GLU A 46 -1.63 9.20 -12.17
CA GLU A 46 -2.91 8.61 -12.57
C GLU A 46 -3.08 7.22 -11.94
N VAL A 47 -4.25 6.97 -11.35
CA VAL A 47 -4.64 5.67 -10.80
C VAL A 47 -5.99 5.27 -11.39
N SER A 48 -6.00 4.21 -12.18
CA SER A 48 -7.18 3.63 -12.82
C SER A 48 -7.70 2.43 -12.04
N TYR A 49 -9.01 2.39 -11.82
CA TYR A 49 -9.72 1.29 -11.17
C TYR A 49 -10.59 0.59 -12.21
N ILE A 50 -10.38 -0.71 -12.37
CA ILE A 50 -11.07 -1.53 -13.36
C ILE A 50 -11.70 -2.71 -12.63
N GLU A 51 -13.02 -2.83 -12.73
CA GLU A 51 -13.79 -3.87 -12.05
C GLU A 51 -14.95 -4.34 -12.92
N THR A 52 -15.20 -5.65 -12.94
CA THR A 52 -16.27 -6.24 -13.74
C THR A 52 -17.63 -5.74 -13.27
N GLY A 53 -18.42 -5.16 -14.19
CA GLY A 53 -19.77 -4.67 -13.90
C GLY A 53 -19.82 -3.24 -13.35
N VAL A 54 -18.67 -2.56 -13.25
CA VAL A 54 -18.55 -1.16 -12.88
C VAL A 54 -17.90 -0.39 -14.03
N GLU A 55 -18.33 0.85 -14.28
CA GLU A 55 -17.67 1.70 -15.27
C GLU A 55 -16.26 2.05 -14.78
N PRO A 56 -15.19 1.72 -15.54
CA PRO A 56 -13.84 1.95 -15.10
C PRO A 56 -13.53 3.45 -15.09
N PHE A 57 -12.74 3.90 -14.11
CA PHE A 57 -12.43 5.31 -13.94
C PHE A 57 -10.99 5.53 -13.50
N THR A 58 -10.48 6.74 -13.75
CA THR A 58 -9.13 7.16 -13.37
C THR A 58 -9.20 8.40 -12.48
N ILE A 59 -8.34 8.45 -11.46
CA ILE A 59 -8.16 9.63 -10.58
C ILE A 59 -6.71 10.07 -10.59
N GLU A 60 -6.48 11.37 -10.44
CA GLU A 60 -5.14 11.94 -10.28
C GLU A 60 -4.83 12.11 -8.78
N SER A 61 -4.25 11.08 -8.18
CA SER A 61 -3.92 11.07 -6.73
C SER A 61 -2.46 10.71 -6.46
N GLY A 62 -1.81 9.99 -7.37
CA GLY A 62 -0.49 9.38 -7.16
C GLY A 62 -0.44 8.28 -6.09
N LYS A 63 -1.49 8.15 -5.28
CA LYS A 63 -1.62 7.12 -4.25
C LYS A 63 -2.67 6.09 -4.64
N MET A 64 -2.25 4.84 -4.68
CA MET A 64 -3.15 3.73 -4.97
C MET A 64 -3.98 3.40 -3.73
N VAL A 65 -5.29 3.64 -3.78
CA VAL A 65 -6.22 3.27 -2.71
C VAL A 65 -6.64 1.81 -2.92
N ALA A 66 -5.72 0.91 -2.56
CA ALA A 66 -5.88 -0.53 -2.74
C ALA A 66 -5.03 -1.28 -1.69
N PRO A 67 -5.26 -2.58 -1.47
CA PRO A 67 -4.58 -3.34 -0.41
C PRO A 67 -3.12 -3.66 -0.75
N THR A 68 -2.27 -2.63 -0.77
CA THR A 68 -0.81 -2.78 -0.87
C THR A 68 -0.21 -3.11 0.49
N ILE A 69 0.93 -3.83 0.49
CA ILE A 69 1.66 -4.07 1.73
C ILE A 69 2.05 -2.71 2.34
N PRO A 70 1.75 -2.46 3.63
CA PRO A 70 2.11 -1.23 4.32
C PRO A 70 3.61 -0.90 4.20
N MET A 71 3.93 0.38 4.27
CA MET A 71 5.29 0.93 4.19
C MET A 71 6.00 0.81 2.83
N LEU A 72 5.34 0.36 1.76
CA LEU A 72 5.93 0.33 0.42
C LEU A 72 6.25 1.74 -0.15
N ASN A 73 5.42 2.74 0.15
CA ASN A 73 5.58 4.12 -0.35
C ASN A 73 5.42 5.15 0.78
N THR A 74 5.94 4.85 1.96
CA THR A 74 5.83 5.72 3.14
C THR A 74 7.12 6.49 3.37
N ASN A 75 7.01 7.80 3.67
CA ASN A 75 8.14 8.60 4.11
C ASN A 75 8.50 8.23 5.56
N ILE A 76 9.58 7.46 5.72
CA ILE A 76 10.02 6.96 7.03
C ILE A 76 10.55 8.08 7.91
N ASP A 77 11.19 9.11 7.36
CA ASP A 77 11.74 10.22 8.15
C ASP A 77 10.63 11.03 8.83
N GLU A 78 9.54 11.29 8.11
CA GLU A 78 8.35 11.93 8.66
C GLU A 78 7.65 11.04 9.69
N LEU A 79 7.50 9.75 9.38
CA LEU A 79 6.84 8.79 10.28
C LEU A 79 7.61 8.61 11.60
N ASN A 80 8.95 8.70 11.57
CA ASN A 80 9.83 8.61 12.73
C ASN A 80 9.62 9.73 13.75
N LEU A 81 8.97 10.84 13.39
CA LEU A 81 8.56 11.85 14.35
C LEU A 81 7.52 11.30 15.33
N TYR A 82 6.62 10.42 14.85
CA TYR A 82 5.42 10.00 15.58
C TYR A 82 5.40 8.53 15.99
N TYR A 83 6.30 7.72 15.44
CA TYR A 83 6.41 6.27 15.70
C TYR A 83 7.82 5.86 16.10
N ASP A 84 7.91 4.85 16.95
CA ASP A 84 9.16 4.16 17.30
C ASP A 84 9.31 2.87 16.48
N TYR A 85 10.55 2.57 16.08
CA TYR A 85 10.91 1.35 15.37
C TYR A 85 11.71 0.43 16.30
N VAL A 86 11.07 -0.65 16.73
CA VAL A 86 11.65 -1.61 17.68
C VAL A 86 12.11 -2.84 16.92
N GLN A 87 13.41 -3.11 16.93
CA GLN A 87 13.96 -4.35 16.37
C GLN A 87 13.59 -5.54 17.25
N VAL A 88 12.79 -6.45 16.69
CA VAL A 88 12.33 -7.66 17.38
C VAL A 88 13.31 -8.81 17.17
N GLY A 89 13.92 -8.89 15.98
CA GLY A 89 14.92 -9.90 15.69
C GLY A 89 14.98 -10.28 14.22
N ARG A 90 15.14 -11.58 13.96
CA ARG A 90 15.18 -12.17 12.61
C ARG A 90 14.23 -13.34 12.52
N ALA A 91 13.68 -13.55 11.34
CA ALA A 91 12.78 -14.65 11.03
C ALA A 91 12.93 -15.08 9.57
N ARG A 92 12.05 -15.98 9.10
CA ARG A 92 12.00 -16.42 7.72
C ARG A 92 10.59 -16.23 7.18
N GLU A 93 10.45 -15.54 6.05
CA GLU A 93 9.18 -15.37 5.32
C GLU A 93 9.43 -15.51 3.81
N ALA A 94 8.43 -16.01 3.08
CA ALA A 94 8.53 -16.33 1.64
C ALA A 94 9.80 -17.14 1.24
N GLY A 95 10.33 -17.93 2.18
CA GLY A 95 11.52 -18.75 1.98
C GLY A 95 12.87 -18.08 2.25
N VAL A 96 12.92 -16.78 2.57
CA VAL A 96 14.16 -15.99 2.74
C VAL A 96 14.33 -15.44 4.16
N PRO A 97 15.57 -15.12 4.61
CA PRO A 97 15.80 -14.47 5.89
C PRO A 97 15.29 -13.02 5.89
N THR A 98 14.62 -12.63 6.98
CA THR A 98 14.02 -11.30 7.15
C THR A 98 14.39 -10.69 8.49
N GLN A 99 14.55 -9.36 8.52
CA GLN A 99 14.53 -8.60 9.76
C GLN A 99 13.09 -8.37 10.22
N VAL A 100 12.85 -8.46 11.53
CA VAL A 100 11.53 -8.22 12.13
C VAL A 100 11.57 -6.92 12.91
N LEU A 101 10.70 -5.98 12.52
CA LEU A 101 10.56 -4.66 13.14
C LEU A 101 9.13 -4.46 13.61
N ARG A 102 8.96 -3.90 14.80
CA ARG A 102 7.67 -3.40 15.27
C ARG A 102 7.65 -1.88 15.14
N ILE A 103 6.60 -1.35 14.53
CA ILE A 103 6.35 0.08 14.37
C ILE A 103 5.24 0.46 15.35
N VAL A 104 5.56 1.23 16.37
CA VAL A 104 4.65 1.53 17.49
C VAL A 104 4.43 3.04 17.59
N PRO A 105 3.18 3.51 17.72
CA PRO A 105 2.92 4.93 17.91
C PRO A 105 3.45 5.41 19.26
N LYS A 106 4.18 6.52 19.28
CA LYS A 106 4.78 7.10 20.50
C LYS A 106 3.75 7.51 21.56
N ASP A 107 2.57 7.92 21.11
CA ASP A 107 1.44 8.33 21.97
C ASP A 107 0.57 7.15 22.44
N GLY A 108 0.78 5.94 21.89
CA GLY A 108 -0.04 4.77 22.18
C GLY A 108 -1.50 4.87 21.72
N LEU A 109 -1.85 5.80 20.83
CA LEU A 109 -3.25 6.08 20.42
C LEU A 109 -3.66 5.41 19.10
N ARG A 110 -2.75 4.67 18.46
CA ARG A 110 -2.91 4.12 17.11
C ARG A 110 -2.61 2.63 17.10
N TYR A 111 -2.93 1.97 16.00
CA TYR A 111 -2.50 0.59 15.78
C TYR A 111 -1.00 0.52 15.53
N SER A 112 -0.43 -0.65 15.80
CA SER A 112 0.98 -0.94 15.55
C SER A 112 1.12 -1.90 14.36
N TYR A 113 2.27 -1.87 13.72
CA TYR A 113 2.62 -2.87 12.71
C TYR A 113 3.77 -3.75 13.20
N VAL A 114 3.74 -5.03 12.82
CA VAL A 114 4.95 -5.87 12.80
C VAL A 114 5.29 -6.17 11.35
N LEU A 115 6.52 -5.86 10.93
CA LEU A 115 7.00 -6.01 9.57
C LEU A 115 8.13 -7.03 9.49
N TRP A 116 8.10 -7.85 8.45
CA TRP A 116 9.19 -8.73 8.05
C TRP A 116 9.77 -8.19 6.75
N ILE A 117 11.02 -7.78 6.79
CA ILE A 117 11.71 -7.14 5.67
C ILE A 117 12.82 -8.07 5.17
N ASP A 118 12.82 -8.39 3.89
CA ASP A 118 13.88 -9.20 3.26
C ASP A 118 15.26 -8.58 3.50
N GLU A 119 16.19 -9.35 4.06
CA GLU A 119 17.56 -8.90 4.29
C GLU A 119 18.30 -8.54 2.99
N LYS A 120 17.89 -9.11 1.85
CA LYS A 120 18.51 -8.85 0.55
C LYS A 120 17.82 -7.74 -0.23
N SER A 121 16.55 -7.91 -0.61
CA SER A 121 15.83 -6.95 -1.46
C SER A 121 15.29 -5.73 -0.71
N LYS A 122 15.24 -5.78 0.64
CA LYS A 122 14.62 -4.76 1.49
C LYS A 122 13.11 -4.58 1.29
N LEU A 123 12.46 -5.49 0.56
CA LEU A 123 11.02 -5.50 0.42
C LEU A 123 10.34 -6.00 1.70
N PRO A 124 9.21 -5.39 2.12
CA PRO A 124 8.37 -5.97 3.13
C PRO A 124 7.68 -7.22 2.56
N LEU A 125 7.88 -8.35 3.23
CA LEU A 125 7.33 -9.66 2.85
C LEU A 125 6.16 -10.08 3.73
N ARG A 126 6.02 -9.48 4.90
CA ARG A 126 4.85 -9.62 5.76
C ARG A 126 4.61 -8.35 6.55
N ALA A 127 3.35 -8.02 6.74
CA ALA A 127 2.91 -6.94 7.61
C ALA A 127 1.69 -7.37 8.40
N ASP A 128 1.80 -7.35 9.72
CA ASP A 128 0.70 -7.62 10.64
C ASP A 128 0.24 -6.30 11.24
N LEU A 129 -1.03 -5.93 11.03
CA LEU A 129 -1.69 -4.83 11.73
C LEU A 129 -2.21 -5.34 13.07
N VAL A 130 -1.75 -4.74 14.15
CA VAL A 130 -2.03 -5.17 15.52
C VAL A 130 -2.70 -4.03 16.27
N ASP A 131 -3.78 -4.36 16.98
CA ASP A 131 -4.45 -3.40 17.84
C ASP A 131 -3.66 -3.09 19.13
N ARG A 132 -4.30 -2.38 20.07
CA ARG A 132 -3.66 -1.96 21.32
C ARG A 132 -3.57 -3.10 22.35
N ASP A 133 -4.44 -4.09 22.24
CA ASP A 133 -4.51 -5.26 23.13
C ASP A 133 -3.62 -6.41 22.62
N GLY A 134 -3.09 -6.28 21.39
CA GLY A 134 -2.22 -7.26 20.76
C GLY A 134 -2.96 -8.19 19.80
N GLU A 135 -4.25 -7.95 19.53
CA GLU A 135 -5.00 -8.74 18.54
C GLU A 135 -4.60 -8.33 17.12
N MET A 136 -4.41 -9.34 16.26
CA MET A 136 -4.10 -9.12 14.86
C MET A 136 -5.37 -8.85 14.06
N LEU A 137 -5.43 -7.67 13.44
CA LEU A 137 -6.59 -7.19 12.69
C LEU A 137 -6.52 -7.55 11.20
N GLU A 138 -5.36 -7.31 10.60
CA GLU A 138 -5.09 -7.61 9.19
C GLU A 138 -3.66 -8.16 9.04
N GLN A 139 -3.46 -9.06 8.08
CA GLN A 139 -2.15 -9.60 7.75
C GLN A 139 -1.94 -9.62 6.24
N TYR A 140 -0.87 -8.98 5.81
CA TYR A 140 -0.33 -9.10 4.46
C TYR A 140 0.79 -10.12 4.50
N ARG A 141 0.75 -11.15 3.65
CA ARG A 141 1.78 -12.19 3.65
C ARG A 141 2.17 -12.62 2.25
N THR A 142 3.41 -12.30 1.86
CA THR A 142 4.00 -12.71 0.59
C THR A 142 4.21 -14.23 0.57
N ILE A 143 3.70 -14.84 -0.50
CA ILE A 143 3.84 -16.28 -0.78
C ILE A 143 5.03 -16.49 -1.72
N SER A 144 5.15 -15.65 -2.74
CA SER A 144 6.29 -15.63 -3.66
C SER A 144 6.56 -14.22 -4.15
N TYR A 145 7.80 -13.94 -4.51
CA TYR A 145 8.18 -12.65 -5.10
C TYR A 145 9.36 -12.82 -6.04
N THR A 146 9.49 -11.87 -6.97
CA THR A 146 10.65 -11.76 -7.83
C THR A 146 11.04 -10.30 -8.01
N VAL A 147 12.34 -10.05 -8.01
CA VAL A 147 12.94 -8.75 -8.33
C VAL A 147 13.76 -8.96 -9.59
N ASN A 148 13.25 -8.45 -10.72
CA ASN A 148 13.83 -8.72 -12.03
C ASN A 148 13.62 -7.51 -12.95
N PRO A 149 14.67 -7.01 -13.64
CA PRO A 149 14.55 -5.94 -14.64
C PRO A 149 13.51 -6.21 -15.73
N LYS A 150 13.27 -7.47 -16.10
CA LYS A 150 12.25 -7.85 -17.07
C LYS A 150 10.82 -7.45 -16.67
N ILE A 151 10.56 -7.26 -15.36
CA ILE A 151 9.28 -6.73 -14.91
C ILE A 151 9.09 -5.29 -15.40
N ALA A 152 10.15 -4.49 -15.47
CA ALA A 152 10.06 -3.14 -16.02
C ALA A 152 9.74 -3.14 -17.52
N GLU A 153 10.31 -4.07 -18.29
CA GLU A 153 9.99 -4.25 -19.72
C GLU A 153 8.53 -4.71 -19.93
N LEU A 154 8.02 -5.60 -19.08
CA LEU A 154 6.62 -6.01 -19.14
C LEU A 154 5.67 -4.87 -18.77
N MET A 155 6.05 -4.07 -17.76
CA MET A 155 5.24 -2.97 -17.25
C MET A 155 5.31 -1.72 -18.13
N SER A 156 6.34 -1.54 -18.96
CA SER A 156 6.41 -0.41 -19.90
C SER A 156 5.30 -0.47 -20.95
N GLY A 157 4.77 -1.66 -21.25
CA GLY A 157 3.58 -1.79 -22.11
C GLY A 157 2.34 -1.07 -21.56
N LEU A 158 2.28 -0.72 -20.27
CA LEU A 158 1.21 0.09 -19.70
C LEU A 158 1.26 1.57 -20.15
N GLU A 159 2.37 2.01 -20.74
CA GLU A 159 2.47 3.33 -21.38
C GLU A 159 1.48 3.45 -22.54
N ASP A 160 1.42 2.42 -23.38
CA ASP A 160 0.59 2.37 -24.59
C ASP A 160 -0.87 1.95 -24.31
N VAL A 161 -1.18 1.50 -23.08
CA VAL A 161 -2.54 1.09 -22.73
C VAL A 161 -3.46 2.31 -22.64
N GLN A 162 -4.56 2.25 -23.38
CA GLN A 162 -5.64 3.23 -23.31
C GLN A 162 -6.40 3.05 -22.00
N LEU A 163 -6.05 3.84 -20.98
CA LEU A 163 -6.75 3.89 -19.70
C LEU A 163 -8.00 4.81 -19.79
N PRO A 164 -9.00 4.62 -18.91
CA PRO A 164 -10.14 5.53 -18.81
C PRO A 164 -9.68 6.97 -18.61
N ALA A 165 -10.44 7.94 -19.14
CA ALA A 165 -10.15 9.34 -18.94
C ALA A 165 -10.12 9.69 -17.44
N VAL A 166 -9.21 10.59 -17.06
CA VAL A 166 -9.13 11.11 -15.69
C VAL A 166 -10.43 11.83 -15.37
N LEU A 167 -11.12 11.36 -14.31
CA LEU A 167 -12.25 12.07 -13.76
C LEU A 167 -11.74 13.30 -13.02
N THR A 168 -12.04 14.48 -13.56
CA THR A 168 -11.86 15.73 -12.83
C THR A 168 -12.94 15.79 -11.76
N MET A 169 -12.60 15.38 -10.54
CA MET A 169 -13.44 15.73 -9.40
C MET A 169 -13.34 17.24 -9.20
N PRO A 170 -14.45 17.98 -9.10
CA PRO A 170 -14.37 19.37 -8.67
C PRO A 170 -13.66 19.36 -7.32
N LYS A 171 -12.52 20.06 -7.23
CA LYS A 171 -11.89 20.33 -5.93
C LYS A 171 -13.00 20.88 -5.04
N GLY A 172 -13.34 20.15 -3.99
CA GLY A 172 -14.38 20.60 -3.09
C GLY A 172 -14.01 22.00 -2.65
N GLU A 173 -14.90 22.98 -2.82
CA GLU A 173 -14.68 24.24 -2.13
C GLU A 173 -14.59 23.88 -0.64
N ILE A 174 -13.39 24.04 -0.06
CA ILE A 174 -13.19 23.86 1.38
C ILE A 174 -13.94 25.03 2.02
N GLY A 175 -15.24 24.86 2.18
CA GLY A 175 -16.11 25.82 2.80
C GLY A 175 -15.66 26.02 4.25
N THR A 176 -15.88 27.23 4.77
CA THR A 176 -15.70 27.49 6.18
C THR A 176 -16.67 26.61 6.97
N SER A 177 -16.13 25.63 7.69
CA SER A 177 -16.91 24.83 8.64
C SER A 177 -17.20 25.65 9.89
N ASN A 178 -18.42 25.52 10.44
CA ASN A 178 -18.79 26.12 11.72
C ASN A 178 -18.29 25.32 12.93
N TRP A 179 -17.58 24.21 12.70
CA TRP A 179 -16.98 23.38 13.73
C TRP A 179 -15.53 23.10 13.39
N THR A 180 -14.69 23.00 14.42
CA THR A 180 -13.28 22.64 14.30
C THR A 180 -12.98 21.43 15.17
N VAL A 181 -12.01 20.61 14.74
CA VAL A 181 -11.52 19.50 15.55
C VAL A 181 -10.67 20.08 16.68
N GLY A 182 -11.18 19.99 17.91
CA GLY A 182 -10.49 20.56 19.08
C GLY A 182 -9.24 19.79 19.52
N TRP A 183 -9.07 18.55 19.07
CA TRP A 183 -7.92 17.71 19.37
C TRP A 183 -7.73 16.61 18.32
N THR A 184 -6.48 16.38 17.93
CA THR A 184 -6.06 15.23 17.11
C THR A 184 -4.79 14.61 17.68
N PRO A 185 -4.54 13.31 17.45
CA PRO A 185 -3.23 12.72 17.69
C PRO A 185 -2.14 13.44 16.88
N ASP A 186 -0.90 13.41 17.39
CA ASP A 186 0.23 14.04 16.71
C ASP A 186 0.49 13.39 15.34
N GLY A 187 0.77 14.23 14.35
CA GLY A 187 1.01 13.84 12.95
C GLY A 187 -0.24 13.67 12.09
N PHE A 188 -1.44 13.86 12.66
CA PHE A 188 -2.67 13.92 11.86
C PHE A 188 -2.91 15.34 11.37
N HIS A 189 -3.13 15.46 10.07
CA HIS A 189 -3.53 16.69 9.41
C HIS A 189 -4.79 16.42 8.57
N PRO A 190 -5.67 17.42 8.42
CA PRO A 190 -6.78 17.29 7.48
C PRO A 190 -6.22 17.07 6.07
N ASN A 191 -6.78 16.10 5.34
CA ASN A 191 -6.48 15.96 3.92
C ASN A 191 -7.10 17.13 3.16
N ASP A 192 -6.35 17.69 2.21
CA ASP A 192 -6.92 18.58 1.20
C ASP A 192 -7.78 17.72 0.25
N LEU A 193 -9.10 17.98 0.23
CA LEU A 193 -10.04 17.34 -0.70
C LEU A 193 -10.01 18.01 -2.08
#